data_AF-A0A7C7CYF0-F1
#
_entry.id   AF-A0A7C7CYF0-F1
#
_cell.length_a   1.000
_cell.length_b   1.000
_cell.length_c   1.000
_cell.angle_alpha   90.00
_cell.angle_beta   90.00
_cell.angle_gamma   90.00
#
_symmetry.space_group_name_H-M   'P 1'
#
loop_
_entity.id
_entity.type
_entity.pdbx_description
1 polymer ?
#
loop_
_entity_poly.entity_id
_entity_poly.type
_entity_poly.pdbx_seq_one_letter_code
_entity_poly.pdbx_strand_id
1 'polypeptide(L)' 'YSTLSPCDMCSGTVLLYGIPKVVIGENRTFRGPEKYVQSRGVKIVVDDNQECRLLMEKFIKEHPELWVEDIGE' A
#
# COMPACT_ATOMS: atom_id res chain seq x y z
N TYR A 1 0.83 10.30 0.58
CA TYR A 1 -0.51 9.66 0.50
C TYR A 1 -0.41 8.56 -0.54
N SER A 2 -1.07 7.43 -0.32
CA SER A 2 -1.19 6.33 -1.28
C SER A 2 -2.60 5.76 -1.15
N THR A 3 -3.22 5.35 -2.25
CA THR A 3 -4.54 4.70 -2.23
C THR A 3 -4.47 3.29 -1.66
N LEU A 4 -3.37 2.58 -1.87
CA LEU A 4 -3.11 1.22 -1.39
C LEU A 4 -1.87 1.17 -0.48
N SER A 5 -1.80 0.16 0.40
CA SER A 5 -0.61 -0.10 1.22
C SER A 5 0.65 -0.20 0.35
N PRO A 6 1.78 0.44 0.74
CA PRO A 6 3.00 0.39 -0.05
C PRO A 6 3.64 -1.01 0.01
N CYS A 7 4.10 -1.54 -1.13
CA CYS A 7 4.96 -2.72 -1.21
C CYS A 7 6.38 -2.45 -0.65
N ASP A 8 7.27 -3.43 -0.67
CA ASP A 8 8.66 -3.27 -0.20
C ASP A 8 9.42 -2.15 -0.89
N MET A 9 9.29 -2.03 -2.22
CA MET A 9 9.94 -0.96 -2.99
C MET A 9 9.48 0.42 -2.52
N CYS A 10 8.17 0.65 -2.49
CA CYS A 10 7.59 1.92 -2.07
C CYS A 10 7.89 2.23 -0.59
N SER A 11 7.89 1.21 0.26
CA SER A 11 8.28 1.31 1.67
C SER A 11 9.75 1.69 1.83
N GLY A 12 10.64 1.11 1.02
CA GLY A 12 12.05 1.48 0.96
C GLY A 12 12.23 2.95 0.58
N THR A 13 11.49 3.43 -0.41
CA THR A 13 11.49 4.85 -0.81
C THR A 13 11.05 5.78 0.32
N VAL A 14 9.99 5.42 1.06
CA VAL A 14 9.53 6.16 2.24
C VAL A 14 10.65 6.30 3.28
N LEU A 15 11.37 5.22 3.55
CA LEU A 15 12.47 5.23 4.52
C LEU A 15 13.69 5.98 4.00
N LEU A 16 14.05 5.81 2.73
CA LEU A 16 15.20 6.44 2.10
C LEU A 16 15.09 7.97 2.14
N TYR A 17 13.91 8.51 1.83
CA TYR A 17 13.67 9.95 1.82
C TYR A 17 13.27 10.52 3.19
N GLY A 18 13.19 9.69 4.23
CA GLY A 18 12.80 10.14 5.56
C GLY A 18 11.39 10.73 5.61
N ILE A 19 10.45 10.17 4.82
CA ILE A 19 9.06 10.62 4.81
C ILE A 19 8.44 10.28 6.18
N PRO A 20 8.01 11.27 6.98
CA PRO A 20 7.67 11.04 8.38
C PRO A 20 6.27 10.45 8.57
N LYS A 21 5.40 10.54 7.55
CA LYS A 21 4.01 10.08 7.62
C LYS A 21 3.54 9.56 6.27
N VAL A 22 2.88 8.41 6.29
CA VAL A 22 2.14 7.87 5.14
C VAL A 22 0.69 7.69 5.54
N VAL A 23 -0.21 8.22 4.72
CA VAL A 23 -1.65 7.97 4.80
C VAL A 23 -2.01 7.03 3.66
N ILE A 24 -2.63 5.91 4.02
CA ILE A 24 -2.99 4.80 3.14
C ILE A 24 -4.51 4.79 3.01
N GLY A 25 -5.02 4.76 1.78
CA GLY A 25 -6.44 4.65 1.49
C GLY A 25 -7.00 3.34 2.06
N GLU A 26 -6.46 2.20 1.63
CA GLU A 26 -6.86 0.88 2.11
C GLU A 26 -5.69 -0.12 2.14
N ASN A 27 -5.80 -1.15 2.97
CA ASN A 27 -4.78 -2.20 3.12
C ASN A 27 -5.36 -3.62 3.26
N ARG A 28 -6.57 -3.81 2.72
CA ARG A 28 -7.30 -5.09 2.78
C ARG A 28 -7.04 -5.93 1.54
N THR A 29 -7.01 -5.31 0.36
CA THR A 29 -6.74 -6.03 -0.89
C THR A 29 -5.27 -6.41 -1.02
N PHE A 30 -4.38 -5.57 -0.49
CA PHE A 30 -2.96 -5.81 -0.39
C PHE A 30 -2.39 -5.11 0.84
N ARG A 31 -1.44 -5.75 1.51
CA ARG A 31 -0.76 -5.20 2.68
C ARG A 31 0.73 -5.51 2.60
N GLY A 32 1.51 -4.50 2.27
CA GLY A 32 2.97 -4.57 2.34
C GLY A 32 3.50 -4.40 3.76
N PRO A 33 4.79 -4.06 3.93
CA PRO A 33 5.49 -4.11 5.21
C PRO A 33 5.20 -2.89 6.11
N GLU A 34 3.93 -2.54 6.32
CA GLU A 34 3.50 -1.39 7.13
C GLU A 34 4.14 -1.39 8.53
N LYS A 35 4.20 -2.56 9.18
CA LYS A 35 4.80 -2.73 10.51
C LYS A 35 6.29 -2.41 10.54
N TYR A 36 7.01 -2.75 9.47
CA TYR A 36 8.44 -2.43 9.36
C TYR A 36 8.65 -0.93 9.20
N VAL A 37 7.84 -0.29 8.35
CA VAL A 37 7.90 1.16 8.18
C VAL A 37 7.56 1.88 9.49
N GLN A 38 6.56 1.40 10.23
CA GLN A 38 6.23 1.91 11.57
C GLN A 38 7.36 1.74 12.58
N SER A 39 8.02 0.56 12.61
CA SER A 39 9.12 0.31 13.55
C SER A 39 10.34 1.21 13.29
N ARG A 40 10.46 1.74 12.08
CA ARG A 40 11.48 2.72 11.67
C ARG A 40 11.08 4.18 11.94
N GLY A 41 9.98 4.41 12.66
CA GLY A 41 9.58 5.74 13.15
C GLY A 41 8.63 6.51 12.23
N VAL A 42 8.16 5.91 11.14
CA VAL A 42 7.21 6.54 10.22
C VAL A 42 5.78 6.35 10.74
N LYS A 43 5.00 7.44 10.80
CA LYS A 43 3.59 7.37 11.17
C LYS A 43 2.76 6.82 10.01
N ILE A 44 2.18 5.65 10.20
CA ILE A 44 1.18 5.08 9.28
C ILE A 44 -0.23 5.42 9.77
N VAL A 45 -1.07 5.90 8.86
CA VAL A 45 -2.52 6.11 9.08
C VAL A 45 -3.26 5.40 7.96
N VAL A 46 -4.21 4.54 8.31
CA VAL A 46 -5.07 3.85 7.36
C VAL A 46 -6.45 4.50 7.43
N ASP A 47 -6.92 5.02 6.31
CA ASP A 47 -8.24 5.68 6.19
C ASP A 47 -9.40 4.66 6.09
N ASP A 48 -9.09 3.42 5.65
CA ASP A 48 -10.06 2.37 5.31
C ASP A 48 -11.12 2.88 4.31
N ASN A 49 -10.63 3.61 3.31
CA ASN A 49 -11.43 4.28 2.30
C ASN A 49 -12.14 3.27 1.39
N GLN A 50 -13.47 3.29 1.42
CA GLN A 50 -14.30 2.36 0.68
C GLN A 50 -14.13 2.46 -0.85
N GLU A 51 -13.93 3.67 -1.38
CA GLU A 51 -13.76 3.87 -2.82
C GLU A 51 -12.44 3.26 -3.30
N CYS A 52 -11.34 3.48 -2.56
CA CYS A 52 -10.05 2.86 -2.84
C CYS A 52 -10.16 1.33 -2.86
N ARG A 53 -10.87 0.76 -1.86
CA ARG A 53 -11.03 -0.69 -1.76
C ARG A 53 -11.84 -1.27 -2.91
N LEU A 54 -13.00 -0.67 -3.22
CA LEU A 54 -13.85 -1.16 -4.31
C LEU A 54 -13.16 -1.06 -5.67
N LEU A 55 -12.35 -0.01 -5.88
CA LEU A 55 -11.54 0.15 -7.08
C LEU A 55 -10.53 -1.00 -7.23
N MET A 56 -9.77 -1.29 -6.16
CA MET A 56 -8.77 -2.36 -6.18
C MET A 56 -9.42 -3.75 -6.29
N GLU A 57 -10.49 -4.03 -5.54
CA GLU A 57 -11.23 -5.29 -5.64
C GLU A 57 -11.73 -5.54 -7.07
N LYS A 58 -12.25 -4.50 -7.74
CA LYS A 58 -12.70 -4.59 -9.13
C LYS A 58 -11.53 -4.85 -10.07
N PHE A 59 -10.45 -4.09 -9.97
CA PHE A 59 -9.28 -4.24 -10.84
C PHE A 59 -8.64 -5.64 -10.72
N ILE A 60 -8.41 -6.10 -9.50
CA ILE A 60 -7.80 -7.42 -9.24
C ILE A 60 -8.70 -8.54 -9.80
N LYS A 61 -10.02 -8.40 -9.68
CA LYS A 61 -10.97 -9.36 -10.23
C LYS A 61 -10.99 -9.37 -11.76
N GLU A 62 -10.93 -8.20 -12.39
CA GLU A 62 -11.02 -8.06 -13.86
C GLU A 62 -9.67 -8.36 -14.55
N HIS A 63 -8.55 -8.11 -13.87
CA HIS A 63 -7.19 -8.22 -14.42
C HIS A 63 -6.21 -8.90 -13.45
N PRO A 64 -6.44 -10.15 -13.03
CA PRO A 64 -5.62 -10.82 -12.02
C PRO A 64 -4.16 -11.01 -12.45
N GLU A 65 -3.88 -11.30 -13.72
CA GLU A 65 -2.51 -11.49 -14.21
C GLU A 65 -1.70 -10.19 -14.21
N LEU A 66 -2.33 -9.05 -14.53
CA LEU A 66 -1.67 -7.74 -14.45
C LEU A 66 -1.39 -7.34 -13.00
N TRP A 67 -2.31 -7.68 -12.08
CA TRP A 67 -2.08 -7.43 -10.67
C TRP A 67 -0.90 -8.24 -10.13
N VAL A 68 -0.85 -9.53 -10.48
CA VAL A 68 0.23 -10.45 -10.12
C VAL A 68 1.57 -9.96 -10.69
N GLU A 69 1.60 -9.50 -11.94
CA GLU A 69 2.76 -8.85 -12.55
C GLU A 69 3.24 -7.61 -11.75
N ASP A 70 2.32 -6.73 -11.34
CA ASP A 70 2.63 -5.49 -10.61
C ASP A 70 3.28 -5.75 -9.24
N ILE A 71 2.85 -6.81 -8.55
CA ILE A 71 3.42 -7.22 -7.26
C ILE A 71 4.58 -8.23 -7.40
N GLY A 72 4.88 -8.69 -8.61
CA GLY A 72 5.98 -9.62 -8.91
C GLY A 72 5.73 -11.07 -8.47
N GLU A 73 4.48 -11.54 -8.52
CA GLU A 73 4.09 -12.94 -8.27
C GLU A 73 3.89 -13.76 -9.56
#